data_AF-A0A2T0UVI9-F1
#
_entry.id   AF-A0A2T0UVI9-F1
#
_cell.length_a   1.000
_cell.length_b   1.000
_cell.length_c   1.000
_cell.angle_alpha   90.00
_cell.angle_beta   90.00
_cell.angle_gamma   90.00
#
_symmetry.space_group_name_H-M   'P 1'
#
loop_
_entity.id
_entity.type
_entity.pdbx_description
1 polymer ?
#
loop_
_entity_poly.entity_id
_entity_poly.type
_entity_poly.pdbx_seq_one_letter_code
_entity_poly.pdbx_strand_id
1 'polypeptide(L)'
;MFDRFTDYQVATVTLGDMSIEDVAPVFERINSTGTPLTIVDLMRAATWKPTFDLVDSIDRLSASLEPKQFDAIDRKTLLRAIASAAGHGFDSASIDDLRHRSKEDLLAAVNAVEAAAKRTSDFLATEIGVPGARALPYVNQFAVLCELFRQLPSPTSKQYDQVIRWFWRTTLGSYFGGWNTGQMTADRDAVTAFANGDTSSIQTSASAPAASIWSTRDFRSNSATSKMMALMLGQKKPVDLITGQAIDVAKALAWNNDKEFHHFFPRGFLKSTNIAKKTNVIANIVMLTSMSNIRIRDRAPSEYLRSISQTVGEGVLRSRLRSCMVPEAAYEAALADDYMGFLAARSSHLQEEALRLAGLDDPDARLFLSSLVMRFRRGPRCCAISRRTVSAAPSGRNDERPVIFDRPFCAGSADQGLCVSVLAGRRSLRAGWST
;
A
#
# COMPACT_ATOMS: atom_id res chain seq x y z
N MET A 1 25.45 45.14 -20.64
CA MET A 1 24.74 43.83 -20.45
C MET A 1 25.11 43.24 -19.11
N PHE A 2 26.41 43.22 -18.79
CA PHE A 2 26.96 43.03 -17.44
C PHE A 2 26.21 43.84 -16.36
N ASP A 3 26.08 45.15 -16.61
CA ASP A 3 25.43 46.13 -15.71
C ASP A 3 23.97 45.76 -15.38
N ARG A 4 23.23 45.21 -16.35
CA ARG A 4 21.84 44.74 -16.14
C ARG A 4 21.74 43.51 -15.23
N PHE A 5 22.85 42.83 -14.92
CA PHE A 5 22.92 41.75 -13.96
C PHE A 5 23.43 42.21 -12.59
N THR A 6 24.39 43.14 -12.53
CA THR A 6 24.90 43.70 -11.26
C THR A 6 23.91 44.65 -10.60
N ASP A 7 23.16 45.40 -11.40
CA ASP A 7 22.23 46.43 -10.90
C ASP A 7 20.81 45.88 -10.67
N TYR A 8 20.61 44.57 -10.90
CA TYR A 8 19.32 43.92 -10.73
C TYR A 8 18.99 43.72 -9.25
N GLN A 9 18.14 44.60 -8.72
CA GLN A 9 17.68 44.52 -7.33
C GLN A 9 16.71 43.34 -7.15
N VAL A 10 17.17 42.31 -6.44
CA VAL A 10 16.33 41.18 -6.00
C VAL A 10 15.63 41.58 -4.71
N ALA A 11 14.30 41.66 -4.74
CA ALA A 11 13.51 41.81 -3.53
C ALA A 11 13.58 40.51 -2.70
N THR A 12 14.20 40.58 -1.52
CA THR A 12 14.30 39.45 -0.59
C THR A 12 13.28 39.60 0.55
N VAL A 13 12.59 38.51 0.87
CA VAL A 13 11.73 38.40 2.06
C VAL A 13 12.22 37.22 2.86
N THR A 14 12.80 37.48 4.03
CA THR A 14 13.28 36.43 4.94
C THR A 14 12.14 35.97 5.84
N LEU A 15 11.78 34.68 5.73
CA LEU A 15 10.83 34.01 6.60
C LEU A 15 11.62 33.17 7.61
N GLY A 16 11.34 33.33 8.91
CA GLY A 16 12.02 32.61 9.99
C GLY A 16 11.11 31.56 10.64
N ASP A 17 11.69 30.42 11.02
CA ASP A 17 11.09 29.34 11.82
C ASP A 17 9.60 29.03 11.54
N MET A 18 9.33 28.60 10.32
CA MET A 18 8.02 28.10 9.87
C MET A 18 8.07 26.57 9.65
N SER A 19 6.96 25.87 9.83
CA SER A 19 6.86 24.43 9.49
C SER A 19 6.83 24.21 7.98
N ILE A 20 7.08 23.01 7.49
CA ILE A 20 6.87 22.68 6.05
C ILE A 20 5.44 23.00 5.60
N GLU A 21 4.46 22.82 6.48
CA GLU A 21 3.03 23.03 6.24
C GLU A 21 2.66 24.51 6.14
N ASP A 22 3.43 25.40 6.77
CA ASP A 22 3.28 26.86 6.68
C ASP A 22 4.12 27.46 5.53
N VAL A 23 5.29 26.89 5.24
CA VAL A 23 6.18 27.35 4.16
C VAL A 23 5.60 27.02 2.78
N ALA A 24 5.03 25.83 2.59
CA ALA A 24 4.52 25.40 1.29
C ALA A 24 3.43 26.34 0.73
N PRO A 25 2.38 26.75 1.47
CA PRO A 25 1.38 27.70 0.98
C PRO A 25 1.93 29.09 0.64
N VAL A 26 2.99 29.55 1.32
CA VAL A 26 3.64 30.83 1.00
C VAL A 26 4.40 30.72 -0.32
N PHE A 27 5.17 29.64 -0.50
CA PHE A 27 5.87 29.38 -1.75
C PHE A 27 4.93 29.08 -2.93
N GLU A 28 3.84 28.34 -2.73
CA GLU A 28 2.82 28.09 -3.76
C GLU A 28 2.10 29.37 -4.17
N ARG A 29 1.80 30.27 -3.21
CA ARG A 29 1.16 31.55 -3.49
C ARG A 29 2.10 32.53 -4.22
N ILE A 30 3.42 32.43 -3.99
CA ILE A 30 4.44 33.16 -4.75
C ILE A 30 4.63 32.53 -6.14
N ASN A 31 4.76 31.20 -6.23
CA ASN A 31 4.94 30.43 -7.46
C ASN A 31 3.61 29.99 -8.10
N SER A 32 2.64 30.91 -8.17
CA SER A 32 1.28 30.65 -8.71
C SER A 32 1.22 30.17 -10.17
N THR A 33 2.33 30.23 -10.91
CA THR A 33 2.52 29.76 -12.29
C THR A 33 3.60 28.68 -12.44
N GLY A 34 4.17 28.18 -11.33
CA GLY A 34 5.28 27.23 -11.31
C GLY A 34 4.92 25.82 -10.83
N THR A 35 5.92 24.94 -10.79
CA THR A 35 5.80 23.59 -10.20
C THR A 35 5.62 23.70 -8.67
N PRO A 36 4.63 23.04 -8.06
CA PRO A 36 4.49 23.01 -6.60
C PRO A 36 5.73 22.42 -5.92
N LEU A 37 6.20 23.02 -4.82
CA LEU A 37 7.31 22.43 -4.06
C LEU A 37 6.86 21.13 -3.41
N THR A 38 7.65 20.08 -3.59
CA THR A 38 7.43 18.82 -2.88
C THR A 38 8.10 18.86 -1.51
N ILE A 39 7.69 17.95 -0.61
CA ILE A 39 8.38 17.74 0.67
C ILE A 39 9.89 17.44 0.49
N VAL A 40 10.29 16.86 -0.66
CA VAL A 40 11.69 16.59 -0.98
C VAL A 40 12.46 17.89 -1.22
N ASP A 41 11.85 18.84 -1.94
CA ASP A 41 12.47 20.13 -2.26
C ASP A 41 12.61 21.01 -1.01
N LEU A 42 11.59 21.01 -0.16
CA LEU A 42 11.62 21.68 1.14
C LEU A 42 12.69 21.05 2.07
N MET A 43 12.76 19.72 2.15
CA MET A 43 13.80 19.04 2.92
C MET A 43 15.21 19.30 2.39
N ARG A 44 15.38 19.42 1.07
CA ARG A 44 16.65 19.84 0.46
C ARG A 44 17.06 21.22 0.98
N ALA A 45 16.17 22.20 0.86
CA ALA A 45 16.43 23.58 1.30
C ALA A 45 16.72 23.66 2.82
N ALA A 46 15.98 22.92 3.63
CA ALA A 46 16.12 22.95 5.09
C ALA A 46 17.41 22.27 5.62
N THR A 47 17.91 21.24 4.92
CA THR A 47 19.09 20.46 5.37
C THR A 47 20.39 20.82 4.65
N TRP A 48 20.34 21.63 3.59
CA TRP A 48 21.51 21.97 2.79
C TRP A 48 22.62 22.68 3.59
N LYS A 49 23.87 22.27 3.34
CA LYS A 49 25.10 22.95 3.74
C LYS A 49 26.10 22.89 2.58
N PRO A 50 27.10 23.79 2.49
CA PRO A 50 28.15 23.72 1.47
C PRO A 50 28.93 22.39 1.42
N THR A 51 28.86 21.57 2.48
CA THR A 51 29.53 20.26 2.59
C THR A 51 28.56 19.08 2.72
N PHE A 52 27.26 19.29 2.52
CA PHE A 52 26.23 18.25 2.64
C PHE A 52 24.91 18.63 1.95
N ASP A 53 24.43 17.71 1.11
CA ASP A 53 23.07 17.75 0.56
C ASP A 53 22.41 16.38 0.82
N LEU A 54 21.23 16.41 1.46
CA LEU A 54 20.47 15.21 1.78
C LEU A 54 19.89 14.55 0.52
N VAL A 55 19.50 15.33 -0.49
CA VAL A 55 18.95 14.81 -1.75
C VAL A 55 20.04 14.14 -2.58
N ASP A 56 21.22 14.74 -2.68
CA ASP A 56 22.37 14.08 -3.37
C ASP A 56 22.81 12.80 -2.63
N SER A 57 22.55 12.71 -1.33
CA SER A 57 22.80 11.50 -0.54
C SER A 57 21.72 10.43 -0.75
N ILE A 58 20.45 10.83 -0.92
CA ILE A 58 19.34 9.95 -1.33
C ILE A 58 19.53 9.44 -2.76
N ASP A 59 20.02 10.28 -3.69
CA ASP A 59 20.26 9.88 -5.07
C ASP A 59 21.39 8.83 -5.17
N ARG A 60 22.45 8.99 -4.38
CA ARG A 60 23.51 7.96 -4.23
C ARG A 60 22.97 6.66 -3.64
N LEU A 61 22.10 6.75 -2.63
CA LEU A 61 21.40 5.59 -2.07
C LEU A 61 20.58 4.90 -3.16
N SER A 62 19.76 5.64 -3.92
CA SER A 62 18.93 5.09 -5.01
C SER A 62 19.77 4.41 -6.09
N ALA A 63 20.87 5.04 -6.53
CA ALA A 63 21.81 4.44 -7.48
C ALA A 63 22.42 3.12 -6.97
N SER A 64 22.65 3.00 -5.65
CA SER A 64 23.14 1.74 -5.06
C SER A 64 22.15 0.58 -5.14
N LEU A 65 20.87 0.84 -5.50
CA LEU A 65 19.80 -0.14 -5.66
C LEU A 65 19.56 -0.55 -7.13
N GLU A 66 20.20 0.13 -8.10
CA GLU A 66 20.14 -0.18 -9.54
C GLU A 66 20.49 -1.64 -9.86
N PRO A 67 21.51 -2.29 -9.24
CA PRO A 67 21.85 -3.69 -9.54
C PRO A 67 20.72 -4.70 -9.26
N LYS A 68 19.68 -4.28 -8.52
CA LYS A 68 18.47 -5.06 -8.22
C LYS A 68 17.20 -4.40 -8.78
N GLN A 69 17.33 -3.37 -9.64
CA GLN A 69 16.25 -2.60 -10.26
C GLN A 69 15.31 -1.91 -9.25
N PHE A 70 15.82 -1.52 -8.07
CA PHE A 70 15.09 -0.76 -7.04
C PHE A 70 15.50 0.73 -6.99
N ASP A 71 16.29 1.20 -7.95
CA ASP A 71 16.64 2.62 -8.16
C ASP A 71 15.42 3.54 -8.42
N ALA A 72 14.31 2.96 -8.90
CA ALA A 72 13.06 3.67 -9.17
C ALA A 72 12.11 3.77 -7.96
N ILE A 73 12.58 3.50 -6.73
CA ILE A 73 11.87 3.89 -5.50
C ILE A 73 11.91 5.42 -5.38
N ASP A 74 10.78 6.05 -5.09
CA ASP A 74 10.71 7.51 -5.04
C ASP A 74 11.42 8.10 -3.81
N ARG A 75 12.00 9.30 -3.97
CA ARG A 75 12.71 10.01 -2.91
C ARG A 75 11.88 10.22 -1.64
N LYS A 76 10.55 10.34 -1.73
CA LYS A 76 9.68 10.50 -0.54
C LYS A 76 9.59 9.19 0.25
N THR A 77 9.52 8.04 -0.42
CA THR A 77 9.62 6.72 0.23
C THR A 77 11.00 6.51 0.88
N LEU A 78 12.09 6.95 0.26
CA LEU A 78 13.42 6.91 0.88
C LEU A 78 13.55 7.86 2.08
N LEU A 79 13.00 9.09 2.00
CA LEU A 79 12.93 10.01 3.13
C LEU A 79 12.17 9.42 4.34
N ARG A 80 11.09 8.66 4.12
CA ARG A 80 10.38 7.96 5.20
C ARG A 80 11.27 6.94 5.92
N ALA A 81 12.06 6.18 5.17
CA ALA A 81 13.00 5.24 5.78
C ALA A 81 14.11 5.97 6.56
N ILE A 82 14.57 7.13 6.06
CA ILE A 82 15.58 7.97 6.75
C ILE A 82 15.01 8.62 8.02
N ALA A 83 13.77 9.13 7.98
CA ALA A 83 13.06 9.66 9.14
C ALA A 83 12.92 8.60 10.24
N SER A 84 12.44 7.40 9.88
CA SER A 84 12.37 6.24 10.77
C SER A 84 13.74 5.86 11.34
N ALA A 85 14.78 5.80 10.51
CA ALA A 85 16.15 5.49 10.94
C ALA A 85 16.75 6.58 11.87
N ALA A 86 16.31 7.84 11.74
CA ALA A 86 16.66 8.96 12.62
C ALA A 86 15.83 9.03 13.92
N GLY A 87 15.06 7.98 14.23
CA GLY A 87 14.27 7.84 15.46
C GLY A 87 12.85 8.41 15.40
N HIS A 88 12.41 8.88 14.23
CA HIS A 88 11.07 9.43 14.00
C HIS A 88 10.14 8.35 13.40
N GLY A 89 9.09 8.73 12.68
CA GLY A 89 8.16 7.84 11.97
C GLY A 89 8.21 7.95 10.44
N PHE A 90 7.11 7.54 9.78
CA PHE A 90 6.98 7.51 8.30
C PHE A 90 6.02 8.57 7.72
N ASP A 91 5.45 9.43 8.56
CA ASP A 91 4.55 10.50 8.16
C ASP A 91 5.31 11.78 7.71
N SER A 92 4.57 12.82 7.32
CA SER A 92 5.19 14.06 6.82
C SER A 92 5.87 14.89 7.92
N ALA A 93 5.36 14.91 9.15
CA ALA A 93 5.98 15.66 10.25
C ALA A 93 7.27 14.99 10.69
N SER A 94 7.29 13.66 10.76
CA SER A 94 8.52 12.87 10.95
C SER A 94 9.60 13.15 9.90
N ILE A 95 9.22 13.54 8.68
CA ILE A 95 10.16 13.98 7.64
C ILE A 95 10.63 15.43 7.91
N ASP A 96 9.75 16.37 8.27
CA ASP A 96 10.13 17.75 8.64
C ASP A 96 11.13 17.75 9.81
N ASP A 97 10.93 16.89 10.82
CA ASP A 97 11.81 16.74 11.98
C ASP A 97 13.26 16.30 11.64
N LEU A 98 13.55 15.89 10.40
CA LEU A 98 14.92 15.68 9.93
C LEU A 98 15.71 16.99 9.83
N ARG A 99 15.05 18.14 9.65
CA ARG A 99 15.71 19.46 9.57
C ARG A 99 16.41 19.86 10.88
N HIS A 100 15.99 19.26 11.99
CA HIS A 100 16.49 19.49 13.34
C HIS A 100 17.63 18.54 13.72
N ARG A 101 18.06 17.65 12.81
CA ARG A 101 19.19 16.73 13.00
C ARG A 101 20.51 17.33 12.53
N SER A 102 21.62 16.88 13.12
CA SER A 102 22.96 17.25 12.64
C SER A 102 23.25 16.61 11.28
N LYS A 103 24.25 17.15 10.56
CA LYS A 103 24.75 16.53 9.32
C LYS A 103 25.21 15.09 9.58
N GLU A 104 25.84 14.87 10.72
CA GLU A 104 26.42 13.61 11.15
C GLU A 104 25.32 12.57 11.42
N ASP A 105 24.23 12.96 12.10
CA ASP A 105 23.05 12.13 12.32
C ASP A 105 22.36 11.77 10.99
N LEU A 106 22.20 12.75 10.09
CA LEU A 106 21.57 12.54 8.78
C LEU A 106 22.40 11.58 7.91
N LEU A 107 23.72 11.71 7.90
CA LEU A 107 24.61 10.78 7.20
C LEU A 107 24.58 9.38 7.83
N ALA A 108 24.53 9.27 9.16
CA ALA A 108 24.38 7.99 9.85
C ALA A 108 23.05 7.30 9.49
N ALA A 109 21.95 8.05 9.47
CA ALA A 109 20.63 7.55 9.06
C ALA A 109 20.61 7.11 7.58
N VAL A 110 21.16 7.92 6.66
CA VAL A 110 21.28 7.55 5.24
C VAL A 110 22.08 6.25 5.06
N ASN A 111 23.25 6.14 5.70
CA ASN A 111 24.10 4.94 5.58
C ASN A 111 23.41 3.68 6.16
N ALA A 112 22.68 3.83 7.27
CA ALA A 112 21.89 2.74 7.86
C ALA A 112 20.74 2.29 6.94
N VAL A 113 20.05 3.24 6.31
CA VAL A 113 19.01 2.94 5.32
C VAL A 113 19.60 2.34 4.06
N GLU A 114 20.74 2.79 3.55
CA GLU A 114 21.39 2.19 2.37
C GLU A 114 21.68 0.69 2.60
N ALA A 115 22.25 0.34 3.75
CA ALA A 115 22.53 -1.04 4.11
C ALA A 115 21.24 -1.88 4.25
N ALA A 116 20.18 -1.30 4.83
CA ALA A 116 18.89 -1.98 5.00
C ALA A 116 18.07 -2.07 3.69
N ALA A 117 18.20 -1.09 2.80
CA ALA A 117 17.56 -1.04 1.48
C ALA A 117 18.17 -2.06 0.52
N LYS A 118 19.49 -2.32 0.62
CA LYS A 118 20.15 -3.44 -0.06
C LYS A 118 19.60 -4.79 0.41
N ARG A 119 19.54 -5.03 1.73
CA ARG A 119 18.89 -6.24 2.31
C ARG A 119 17.42 -6.37 1.90
N THR A 120 16.68 -5.26 1.87
CA THR A 120 15.29 -5.20 1.42
C THR A 120 15.16 -5.60 -0.05
N SER A 121 16.04 -5.09 -0.92
CA SER A 121 16.07 -5.41 -2.34
C SER A 121 16.43 -6.88 -2.58
N ASP A 122 17.38 -7.43 -1.81
CA ASP A 122 17.73 -8.85 -1.87
C ASP A 122 16.59 -9.76 -1.43
N PHE A 123 15.92 -9.44 -0.31
CA PHE A 123 14.74 -10.14 0.17
C PHE A 123 13.59 -10.12 -0.85
N LEU A 124 13.28 -8.93 -1.40
CA LEU A 124 12.22 -8.76 -2.38
C LEU A 124 12.51 -9.53 -3.67
N ALA A 125 13.74 -9.47 -4.19
CA ALA A 125 14.13 -10.18 -5.40
C ALA A 125 14.20 -11.71 -5.22
N THR A 126 14.72 -12.18 -4.09
CA THR A 126 15.05 -13.60 -3.88
C THR A 126 13.92 -14.39 -3.25
N GLU A 127 13.33 -13.89 -2.15
CA GLU A 127 12.31 -14.63 -1.38
C GLU A 127 10.90 -14.39 -1.92
N ILE A 128 10.60 -13.15 -2.32
CA ILE A 128 9.26 -12.79 -2.84
C ILE A 128 9.19 -12.98 -4.36
N GLY A 129 10.28 -12.73 -5.10
CA GLY A 129 10.33 -12.79 -6.56
C GLY A 129 9.95 -11.48 -7.26
N VAL A 130 10.11 -10.34 -6.57
CA VAL A 130 9.91 -8.98 -7.11
C VAL A 130 11.17 -8.55 -7.87
N PRO A 131 11.19 -8.49 -9.22
CA PRO A 131 12.41 -8.22 -9.98
C PRO A 131 12.92 -6.77 -9.89
N GLY A 132 12.13 -5.85 -9.31
CA GLY A 132 12.48 -4.43 -9.18
C GLY A 132 11.30 -3.58 -8.69
N ALA A 133 11.54 -2.29 -8.45
CA ALA A 133 10.58 -1.37 -7.83
C ALA A 133 9.22 -1.29 -8.55
N ARG A 134 9.20 -1.39 -9.89
CA ARG A 134 7.94 -1.36 -10.67
C ARG A 134 7.03 -2.55 -10.38
N ALA A 135 7.59 -3.69 -9.97
CA ALA A 135 6.83 -4.89 -9.63
C ALA A 135 6.26 -4.89 -8.20
N LEU A 136 6.67 -3.96 -7.32
CA LEU A 136 6.16 -3.88 -5.95
C LEU A 136 4.64 -3.58 -5.92
N PRO A 137 3.83 -4.34 -5.16
CA PRO A 137 2.42 -4.05 -4.98
C PRO A 137 2.17 -2.64 -4.44
N TYR A 138 2.98 -2.21 -3.45
CA TYR A 138 2.97 -0.86 -2.91
C TYR A 138 4.39 -0.37 -2.62
N VAL A 139 4.75 0.82 -3.10
CA VAL A 139 6.10 1.39 -2.89
C VAL A 139 6.43 1.60 -1.40
N ASN A 140 5.44 2.00 -0.59
CA ASN A 140 5.61 2.19 0.86
C ASN A 140 5.93 0.90 1.64
N GLN A 141 5.71 -0.29 1.07
CA GLN A 141 6.22 -1.53 1.69
C GLN A 141 7.75 -1.49 1.81
N PHE A 142 8.44 -0.86 0.86
CA PHE A 142 9.89 -0.73 0.86
C PHE A 142 10.40 0.05 2.09
N ALA A 143 9.72 1.14 2.50
CA ALA A 143 10.11 1.93 3.66
C ALA A 143 10.01 1.13 4.98
N VAL A 144 8.91 0.38 5.18
CA VAL A 144 8.71 -0.44 6.38
C VAL A 144 9.65 -1.66 6.38
N LEU A 145 9.92 -2.26 5.21
CA LEU A 145 10.93 -3.32 5.08
C LEU A 145 12.35 -2.80 5.35
N CYS A 146 12.69 -1.59 4.92
CA CYS A 146 13.97 -0.97 5.29
C CYS A 146 14.09 -0.83 6.81
N GLU A 147 13.05 -0.40 7.51
CA GLU A 147 13.08 -0.32 8.97
C GLU A 147 13.22 -1.71 9.62
N LEU A 148 12.48 -2.72 9.14
CA LEU A 148 12.61 -4.11 9.56
C LEU A 148 14.05 -4.62 9.41
N PHE A 149 14.64 -4.51 8.21
CA PHE A 149 16.02 -4.97 7.95
C PHE A 149 17.10 -4.03 8.49
N ARG A 150 16.75 -2.85 9.02
CA ARG A 150 17.65 -1.98 9.79
C ARG A 150 17.77 -2.49 11.23
N GLN A 151 16.65 -2.82 11.87
CA GLN A 151 16.62 -3.37 13.23
C GLN A 151 16.98 -4.88 13.26
N LEU A 152 16.67 -5.63 12.19
CA LEU A 152 16.99 -7.04 12.01
C LEU A 152 17.95 -7.23 10.80
N PRO A 153 19.25 -6.90 10.94
CA PRO A 153 20.22 -7.05 9.86
C PRO A 153 20.48 -8.53 9.48
N SER A 154 20.28 -9.45 10.43
CA SER A 154 20.41 -10.90 10.25
C SER A 154 19.22 -11.63 10.90
N PRO A 155 18.03 -11.64 10.26
CA PRO A 155 16.85 -12.26 10.86
C PRO A 155 17.00 -13.78 10.96
N THR A 156 16.44 -14.37 12.01
CA THR A 156 16.25 -15.84 12.10
C THR A 156 15.24 -16.33 11.07
N SER A 157 15.23 -17.63 10.75
CA SER A 157 14.23 -18.23 9.84
C SER A 157 12.79 -17.91 10.28
N LYS A 158 12.48 -18.01 11.58
CA LYS A 158 11.16 -17.63 12.11
C LYS A 158 10.83 -16.16 11.87
N GLN A 159 11.81 -15.27 11.94
CA GLN A 159 11.59 -13.85 11.66
C GLN A 159 11.39 -13.59 10.16
N TYR A 160 12.18 -14.22 9.30
CA TYR A 160 11.97 -14.20 7.84
C TYR A 160 10.56 -14.65 7.46
N ASP A 161 10.05 -15.75 8.05
CA ASP A 161 8.68 -16.22 7.81
C ASP A 161 7.62 -15.14 8.13
N GLN A 162 7.82 -14.35 9.21
CA GLN A 162 6.89 -13.25 9.54
C GLN A 162 7.01 -12.07 8.58
N VAL A 163 8.22 -11.73 8.11
CA VAL A 163 8.41 -10.66 7.11
C VAL A 163 7.76 -11.06 5.77
N ILE A 164 7.90 -12.32 5.35
CA ILE A 164 7.19 -12.88 4.18
C ILE A 164 5.67 -12.77 4.37
N ARG A 165 5.14 -13.26 5.50
CA ARG A 165 3.70 -13.19 5.80
C ARG A 165 3.18 -11.75 5.85
N TRP A 166 3.94 -10.83 6.42
CA TRP A 166 3.60 -9.40 6.49
C TRP A 166 3.51 -8.77 5.09
N PHE A 167 4.47 -9.08 4.19
CA PHE A 167 4.45 -8.59 2.81
C PHE A 167 3.17 -9.06 2.09
N TRP A 168 2.86 -10.35 2.17
CA TRP A 168 1.67 -10.91 1.50
C TRP A 168 0.37 -10.43 2.13
N ARG A 169 0.30 -10.32 3.46
CA ARG A 169 -0.88 -9.84 4.20
C ARG A 169 -1.20 -8.38 3.89
N THR A 170 -0.20 -7.50 3.90
CA THR A 170 -0.38 -6.07 3.56
C THR A 170 -0.75 -5.89 2.09
N THR A 171 -0.19 -6.71 1.20
CA THR A 171 -0.56 -6.75 -0.23
C THR A 171 -2.02 -7.18 -0.42
N LEU A 172 -2.41 -8.33 0.15
CA LEU A 172 -3.74 -8.93 0.01
C LEU A 172 -4.83 -8.01 0.57
N GLY A 173 -4.61 -7.47 1.77
CA GLY A 173 -5.52 -6.53 2.42
C GLY A 173 -5.58 -5.15 1.77
N SER A 174 -4.85 -4.91 0.68
CA SER A 174 -4.74 -3.60 0.02
C SER A 174 -4.28 -2.47 0.97
N TYR A 175 -3.52 -2.82 2.02
CA TYR A 175 -3.30 -2.04 3.23
C TYR A 175 -2.72 -0.64 2.96
N PHE A 176 -1.67 -0.59 2.15
CA PHE A 176 -0.99 0.65 1.81
C PHE A 176 -1.77 1.54 0.82
N GLY A 177 -2.93 1.11 0.33
CA GLY A 177 -3.82 1.92 -0.49
C GLY A 177 -4.48 3.09 0.25
N GLY A 178 -4.44 3.08 1.59
CA GLY A 178 -4.97 4.15 2.45
C GLY A 178 -4.08 4.48 3.64
N TRP A 179 -2.75 4.27 3.49
CA TRP A 179 -1.76 4.38 4.58
C TRP A 179 -1.75 5.78 5.20
N ASN A 180 -2.33 5.89 6.39
CA ASN A 180 -2.47 7.16 7.13
C ASN A 180 -1.51 7.23 8.33
N THR A 181 -1.38 8.41 8.94
CA THR A 181 -0.47 8.67 10.07
C THR A 181 -0.63 7.67 11.22
N GLY A 182 -1.86 7.30 11.60
CA GLY A 182 -2.09 6.32 12.66
C GLY A 182 -1.59 4.92 12.32
N GLN A 183 -1.69 4.52 11.03
CA GLN A 183 -1.09 3.28 10.54
C GLN A 183 0.43 3.37 10.49
N MET A 184 0.99 4.51 10.06
CA MET A 184 2.44 4.74 10.05
C MET A 184 3.06 4.61 11.45
N THR A 185 2.43 5.20 12.48
CA THR A 185 2.84 5.02 13.87
C THR A 185 2.74 3.56 14.31
N ALA A 186 1.59 2.91 14.06
CA ALA A 186 1.36 1.52 14.45
C ALA A 186 2.32 0.53 13.76
N ASP A 187 2.68 0.75 12.49
CA ASP A 187 3.64 -0.06 11.76
C ASP A 187 5.06 0.11 12.34
N ARG A 188 5.48 1.35 12.65
CA ARG A 188 6.76 1.61 13.32
C ARG A 188 6.85 0.90 14.68
N ASP A 189 5.81 1.01 15.48
CA ASP A 189 5.74 0.37 16.80
C ASP A 189 5.74 -1.16 16.69
N ALA A 190 4.99 -1.71 15.73
CA ALA A 190 4.93 -3.15 15.45
C ALA A 190 6.27 -3.71 14.94
N VAL A 191 7.03 -2.94 14.16
CA VAL A 191 8.37 -3.32 13.70
C VAL A 191 9.36 -3.35 14.87
N THR A 192 9.37 -2.32 15.71
CA THR A 192 10.26 -2.27 16.89
C THR A 192 9.95 -3.37 17.90
N ALA A 193 8.68 -3.56 18.26
CA ALA A 193 8.27 -4.62 19.18
C ALA A 193 8.62 -6.03 18.65
N PHE A 194 8.47 -6.24 17.34
CA PHE A 194 8.87 -7.50 16.70
C PHE A 194 10.39 -7.69 16.65
N ALA A 195 11.15 -6.63 16.39
CA ALA A 195 12.61 -6.68 16.33
C ALA A 195 13.24 -6.96 17.69
N ASN A 196 12.69 -6.37 18.77
CA ASN A 196 13.07 -6.63 20.15
C ASN A 196 12.68 -8.05 20.64
N GLY A 197 11.76 -8.72 19.97
CA GLY A 197 11.19 -10.01 20.39
C GLY A 197 10.00 -9.90 21.36
N ASP A 198 9.48 -8.70 21.60
CA ASP A 198 8.28 -8.44 22.40
C ASP A 198 7.02 -9.08 21.77
N THR A 199 7.02 -9.25 20.44
CA THR A 199 5.99 -10.00 19.70
C THR A 199 6.58 -11.11 18.83
N SER A 200 5.84 -12.21 18.71
CA SER A 200 6.19 -13.34 17.83
C SER A 200 5.87 -13.10 16.35
N SER A 201 5.18 -12.00 16.02
CA SER A 201 4.78 -11.63 14.67
C SER A 201 4.60 -10.11 14.53
N ILE A 202 4.85 -9.60 13.32
CA ILE A 202 4.66 -8.19 12.98
C ILE A 202 3.15 -7.91 12.96
N GLN A 203 2.68 -7.08 13.89
CA GLN A 203 1.27 -6.72 13.98
C GLN A 203 0.87 -5.80 12.81
N THR A 204 -0.34 -5.98 12.29
CA THR A 204 -0.89 -5.13 11.22
C THR A 204 -2.41 -5.17 11.26
N SER A 205 -3.07 -4.05 10.92
CA SER A 205 -4.53 -4.00 10.80
C SER A 205 -5.04 -4.45 9.41
N ALA A 206 -4.16 -4.99 8.55
CA ALA A 206 -4.52 -5.51 7.24
C ALA A 206 -5.46 -6.73 7.34
N SER A 207 -6.66 -6.61 6.78
CA SER A 207 -7.66 -7.68 6.72
C SER A 207 -7.73 -8.31 5.34
N ALA A 208 -7.85 -9.64 5.26
CA ALA A 208 -8.02 -10.32 3.97
C ALA A 208 -9.42 -10.07 3.40
N PRO A 209 -9.55 -9.71 2.11
CA PRO A 209 -10.84 -9.58 1.44
C PRO A 209 -11.38 -10.96 1.02
N ALA A 210 -12.64 -11.01 0.62
CA ALA A 210 -13.25 -12.22 0.05
C ALA A 210 -12.68 -12.55 -1.35
N ALA A 211 -12.72 -13.83 -1.72
CA ALA A 211 -12.21 -14.35 -3.01
C ALA A 211 -12.78 -13.64 -4.26
N SER A 212 -13.93 -12.97 -4.15
CA SER A 212 -14.51 -12.16 -5.22
C SER A 212 -13.60 -11.03 -5.71
N ILE A 213 -12.54 -10.63 -4.98
CA ILE A 213 -11.57 -9.65 -5.51
C ILE A 213 -10.94 -10.08 -6.84
N TRP A 214 -10.70 -11.38 -7.04
CA TRP A 214 -10.03 -11.89 -8.24
C TRP A 214 -10.94 -11.86 -9.48
N SER A 215 -12.26 -12.04 -9.30
CA SER A 215 -13.26 -11.99 -10.38
C SER A 215 -13.93 -10.62 -10.57
N THR A 216 -13.75 -9.66 -9.65
CA THR A 216 -14.38 -8.32 -9.72
C THR A 216 -13.42 -7.19 -10.06
N ARG A 217 -12.15 -7.25 -9.62
CA ARG A 217 -11.13 -6.23 -9.93
C ARG A 217 -10.57 -6.47 -11.33
N ASP A 218 -10.34 -5.37 -12.05
CA ASP A 218 -9.69 -5.42 -13.35
C ASP A 218 -8.18 -5.68 -13.19
N PHE A 219 -7.59 -6.41 -14.12
CA PHE A 219 -6.14 -6.57 -14.22
C PHE A 219 -5.51 -5.29 -14.78
N ARG A 220 -4.60 -4.67 -14.03
CA ARG A 220 -3.91 -3.42 -14.38
C ARG A 220 -2.48 -3.43 -13.81
N SER A 221 -1.51 -2.92 -14.56
CA SER A 221 -0.10 -2.88 -14.15
C SER A 221 0.17 -2.10 -12.86
N ASN A 222 -0.67 -1.12 -12.52
CA ASN A 222 -0.61 -0.35 -11.28
C ASN A 222 -1.47 -0.91 -10.12
N SER A 223 -2.15 -2.04 -10.30
CA SER A 223 -3.01 -2.64 -9.27
C SER A 223 -2.22 -3.61 -8.39
N ALA A 224 -2.19 -3.36 -7.08
CA ALA A 224 -1.52 -4.23 -6.11
C ALA A 224 -2.03 -5.68 -6.17
N THR A 225 -3.33 -5.90 -6.41
CA THR A 225 -3.91 -7.25 -6.57
C THR A 225 -3.46 -7.92 -7.88
N SER A 226 -3.23 -7.14 -8.94
CA SER A 226 -2.70 -7.68 -10.21
C SER A 226 -1.23 -8.08 -10.06
N LYS A 227 -0.43 -7.23 -9.41
CA LYS A 227 0.95 -7.54 -9.04
C LYS A 227 1.05 -8.74 -8.10
N MET A 228 0.14 -8.85 -7.12
CA MET A 228 0.06 -10.02 -6.23
C MET A 228 -0.16 -11.31 -7.01
N MET A 229 -1.15 -11.35 -7.92
CA MET A 229 -1.39 -12.54 -8.75
C MET A 229 -0.17 -12.87 -9.61
N ALA A 230 0.45 -11.86 -10.23
CA ALA A 230 1.63 -12.06 -11.06
C ALA A 230 2.85 -12.58 -10.26
N LEU A 231 3.07 -12.12 -9.03
CA LEU A 231 4.11 -12.64 -8.13
C LEU A 231 3.81 -14.08 -7.69
N MET A 232 2.56 -14.40 -7.34
CA MET A 232 2.14 -15.78 -7.01
C MET A 232 2.35 -16.73 -8.19
N LEU A 233 1.98 -16.32 -9.42
CA LEU A 233 2.31 -17.07 -10.64
C LEU A 233 3.83 -17.25 -10.78
N GLY A 234 4.61 -16.19 -10.57
CA GLY A 234 6.07 -16.24 -10.62
C GLY A 234 6.68 -17.30 -9.72
N GLN A 235 6.20 -17.43 -8.48
CA GLN A 235 6.63 -18.47 -7.54
C GLN A 235 6.29 -19.90 -8.02
N LYS A 236 5.27 -20.08 -8.86
CA LYS A 236 4.94 -21.39 -9.48
C LYS A 236 5.79 -21.73 -10.71
N LYS A 237 6.70 -20.83 -11.14
CA LYS A 237 7.58 -20.99 -12.34
C LYS A 237 6.76 -21.37 -13.59
N PRO A 238 5.91 -20.45 -14.08
CA PRO A 238 4.88 -20.78 -15.06
C PRO A 238 5.50 -21.11 -16.41
N VAL A 239 4.88 -22.06 -17.11
CA VAL A 239 5.26 -22.47 -18.46
C VAL A 239 4.13 -22.18 -19.44
N ASP A 240 4.49 -21.85 -20.68
CA ASP A 240 3.55 -21.59 -21.76
C ASP A 240 2.65 -22.80 -22.01
N LEU A 241 1.34 -22.56 -22.12
CA LEU A 241 0.34 -23.61 -22.21
C LEU A 241 0.50 -24.48 -23.49
N ILE A 242 0.92 -23.89 -24.61
CA ILE A 242 1.06 -24.57 -25.91
C ILE A 242 2.47 -25.15 -26.07
N THR A 243 3.52 -24.36 -25.82
CA THR A 243 4.90 -24.79 -26.09
C THR A 243 5.56 -25.50 -24.92
N GLY A 244 5.13 -25.22 -23.68
CA GLY A 244 5.82 -25.68 -22.46
C GLY A 244 7.10 -24.91 -22.15
N GLN A 245 7.41 -23.84 -22.89
CA GLN A 245 8.55 -22.97 -22.64
C GLN A 245 8.37 -22.25 -21.29
N ALA A 246 9.42 -22.13 -20.49
CA ALA A 246 9.40 -21.31 -19.28
C ALA A 246 9.13 -19.83 -19.63
N ILE A 247 8.20 -19.20 -18.91
CA ILE A 247 7.93 -17.77 -19.07
C ILE A 247 9.01 -16.97 -18.35
N ASP A 248 9.49 -15.90 -18.99
CA ASP A 248 10.37 -14.91 -18.35
C ASP A 248 9.54 -14.02 -17.41
N VAL A 249 9.39 -14.52 -16.17
CA VAL A 249 8.63 -13.88 -15.09
C VAL A 249 9.18 -12.49 -14.77
N ALA A 250 10.51 -12.30 -14.79
CA ALA A 250 11.12 -11.02 -14.47
C ALA A 250 10.77 -9.96 -15.52
N LYS A 251 10.84 -10.30 -16.81
CA LYS A 251 10.42 -9.44 -17.92
C LYS A 251 8.92 -9.17 -17.93
N ALA A 252 8.07 -10.16 -17.59
CA ALA A 252 6.64 -9.96 -17.44
C ALA A 252 6.32 -8.98 -16.30
N LEU A 253 6.91 -9.19 -15.12
CA LEU A 253 6.76 -8.34 -13.94
C LEU A 253 7.45 -6.97 -14.05
N ALA A 254 8.30 -6.74 -15.05
CA ALA A 254 8.85 -5.41 -15.32
C ALA A 254 7.78 -4.43 -15.86
N TRP A 255 6.62 -4.93 -16.33
CA TRP A 255 5.49 -4.15 -16.88
C TRP A 255 5.82 -3.17 -18.02
N ASN A 256 7.03 -3.24 -18.58
CA ASN A 256 7.46 -2.44 -19.73
C ASN A 256 6.96 -3.03 -21.06
N ASN A 257 6.40 -4.25 -21.03
CA ASN A 257 6.05 -5.03 -22.20
C ASN A 257 4.98 -6.06 -21.79
N ASP A 258 3.70 -5.67 -21.80
CA ASP A 258 2.52 -6.48 -21.36
C ASP A 258 2.27 -7.77 -22.19
N LYS A 259 3.26 -8.20 -22.96
CA LYS A 259 3.28 -9.29 -23.95
C LYS A 259 3.18 -10.70 -23.39
N GLU A 260 3.21 -10.86 -22.06
CA GLU A 260 3.11 -12.16 -21.40
C GLU A 260 1.80 -12.35 -20.61
N PHE A 261 1.01 -11.29 -20.36
CA PHE A 261 -0.25 -11.38 -19.60
C PHE A 261 -1.47 -11.43 -20.54
N HIS A 262 -2.07 -12.62 -20.68
CA HIS A 262 -3.14 -12.85 -21.64
C HIS A 262 -4.40 -13.40 -20.99
N HIS A 263 -5.51 -13.28 -21.71
CA HIS A 263 -6.81 -13.73 -21.23
C HIS A 263 -6.96 -15.23 -21.50
N PHE A 264 -7.31 -16.01 -20.47
CA PHE A 264 -7.55 -17.43 -20.61
C PHE A 264 -8.81 -17.68 -21.46
N PHE A 265 -9.94 -17.06 -21.09
CA PHE A 265 -11.07 -16.90 -22.00
C PHE A 265 -10.83 -15.66 -22.89
N PRO A 266 -10.62 -15.81 -24.21
CA PRO A 266 -10.28 -14.69 -25.07
C PRO A 266 -11.35 -13.61 -25.15
N ARG A 267 -10.93 -12.36 -25.36
CA ARG A 267 -11.85 -11.22 -25.39
C ARG A 267 -12.84 -11.28 -26.56
N GLY A 268 -12.46 -11.79 -27.74
CA GLY A 268 -13.41 -11.94 -28.84
C GLY A 268 -14.45 -13.03 -28.58
N PHE A 269 -14.05 -14.18 -28.01
CA PHE A 269 -14.97 -15.24 -27.59
C PHE A 269 -16.02 -14.75 -26.58
N LEU A 270 -15.59 -14.02 -25.54
CA LEU A 270 -16.53 -13.49 -24.54
C LEU A 270 -17.46 -12.40 -25.10
N LYS A 271 -17.02 -11.67 -26.14
CA LYS A 271 -17.84 -10.67 -26.85
C LYS A 271 -18.89 -11.32 -27.78
N SER A 272 -18.54 -12.38 -28.51
CA SER A 272 -19.47 -13.04 -29.43
C SER A 272 -20.56 -13.83 -28.72
N THR A 273 -20.29 -14.31 -27.51
CA THR A 273 -21.22 -15.12 -26.70
C THR A 273 -22.12 -14.30 -25.77
N ASN A 274 -21.84 -12.99 -25.58
CA ASN A 274 -22.55 -12.09 -24.65
C ASN A 274 -22.59 -12.58 -23.18
N ILE A 275 -21.71 -13.52 -22.79
CA ILE A 275 -21.68 -14.15 -21.46
C ILE A 275 -21.24 -13.17 -20.36
N ALA A 276 -20.35 -12.21 -20.65
CA ALA A 276 -19.77 -11.36 -19.63
C ALA A 276 -19.49 -9.92 -20.08
N LYS A 277 -19.93 -8.95 -19.26
CA LYS A 277 -19.61 -7.52 -19.43
C LYS A 277 -18.18 -7.15 -18.99
N LYS A 278 -17.57 -7.96 -18.10
CA LYS A 278 -16.18 -7.80 -17.64
C LYS A 278 -15.35 -9.00 -18.09
N THR A 279 -14.37 -8.74 -18.95
CA THR A 279 -13.46 -9.78 -19.48
C THR A 279 -12.04 -9.65 -18.91
N ASN A 280 -11.59 -8.43 -18.59
CA ASN A 280 -10.26 -8.10 -18.09
C ASN A 280 -10.13 -8.26 -16.56
N VAL A 281 -10.73 -9.28 -15.97
CA VAL A 281 -10.68 -9.54 -14.52
C VAL A 281 -9.46 -10.39 -14.17
N ILE A 282 -8.89 -10.21 -12.98
CA ILE A 282 -7.60 -10.83 -12.60
C ILE A 282 -7.63 -12.36 -12.72
N ALA A 283 -8.72 -13.02 -12.30
CA ALA A 283 -8.91 -14.46 -12.42
C ALA A 283 -9.03 -14.97 -13.88
N ASN A 284 -9.21 -14.08 -14.87
CA ASN A 284 -9.14 -14.44 -16.30
C ASN A 284 -7.73 -14.28 -16.90
N ILE A 285 -6.73 -13.80 -16.15
CA ILE A 285 -5.39 -13.56 -16.70
C ILE A 285 -4.43 -14.71 -16.37
N VAL A 286 -3.66 -15.13 -17.37
CA VAL A 286 -2.59 -16.13 -17.28
C VAL A 286 -1.30 -15.59 -17.90
N MET A 287 -0.17 -16.18 -17.53
CA MET A 287 1.09 -15.97 -18.24
C MET A 287 1.15 -16.89 -19.48
N LEU A 288 1.33 -16.31 -20.66
CA LEU A 288 1.48 -17.02 -21.95
C LEU A 288 2.41 -16.23 -22.86
N THR A 289 3.18 -16.90 -23.72
CA THR A 289 3.94 -16.17 -24.74
C THR A 289 3.00 -15.48 -25.74
N SER A 290 3.43 -14.32 -26.26
CA SER A 290 2.72 -13.64 -27.35
C SER A 290 2.45 -14.55 -28.55
N MET A 291 3.36 -15.48 -28.87
CA MET A 291 3.19 -16.49 -29.93
C MET A 291 2.01 -17.43 -29.63
N SER A 292 1.90 -17.93 -28.41
CA SER A 292 0.79 -18.80 -28.02
C SER A 292 -0.53 -18.06 -27.92
N ASN A 293 -0.56 -16.80 -27.47
CA ASN A 293 -1.74 -15.96 -27.55
C ASN A 293 -2.21 -15.75 -29.01
N ILE A 294 -1.29 -15.51 -29.95
CA ILE A 294 -1.60 -15.41 -31.39
C ILE A 294 -2.08 -16.75 -31.99
N ARG A 295 -1.69 -17.90 -31.42
CA ARG A 295 -2.21 -19.23 -31.79
C ARG A 295 -3.59 -19.52 -31.18
N ILE A 296 -3.90 -19.00 -30.00
CA ILE A 296 -5.22 -19.12 -29.37
C ILE A 296 -6.24 -18.25 -30.12
N ARG A 297 -5.90 -16.98 -30.41
CA ARG A 297 -6.80 -15.98 -31.00
C ARG A 297 -8.07 -15.84 -30.16
N ASP A 298 -9.23 -15.77 -30.80
CA ASP A 298 -10.55 -15.65 -30.17
C ASP A 298 -11.28 -17.00 -30.06
N ARG A 299 -10.54 -18.12 -30.01
CA ARG A 299 -11.11 -19.46 -29.89
C ARG A 299 -11.69 -19.73 -28.51
N ALA A 300 -12.71 -20.58 -28.46
CA ALA A 300 -13.28 -21.07 -27.21
C ALA A 300 -12.22 -21.87 -26.41
N PRO A 301 -12.16 -21.73 -25.07
CA PRO A 301 -11.32 -22.58 -24.23
C PRO A 301 -11.49 -24.07 -24.49
N SER A 302 -12.72 -24.55 -24.66
CA SER A 302 -12.97 -25.95 -24.96
C SER A 302 -12.38 -26.41 -26.31
N GLU A 303 -12.21 -25.51 -27.28
CA GLU A 303 -11.58 -25.81 -28.56
C GLU A 303 -10.05 -25.87 -28.42
N TYR A 304 -9.43 -24.79 -27.91
CA TYR A 304 -7.96 -24.74 -27.86
C TYR A 304 -7.39 -25.72 -26.82
N LEU A 305 -8.07 -25.96 -25.69
CA LEU A 305 -7.62 -26.93 -24.68
C LEU A 305 -7.64 -28.36 -25.23
N ARG A 306 -8.71 -28.77 -25.95
CA ARG A 306 -8.76 -30.09 -26.61
C ARG A 306 -7.65 -30.23 -27.65
N SER A 307 -7.41 -29.20 -28.47
CA SER A 307 -6.33 -29.18 -29.46
C SER A 307 -4.94 -29.33 -28.83
N ILE A 308 -4.68 -28.65 -27.70
CA ILE A 308 -3.42 -28.82 -26.95
C ILE A 308 -3.33 -30.22 -26.34
N SER A 309 -4.41 -30.71 -25.73
CA SER A 309 -4.47 -32.06 -25.12
C SER A 309 -4.16 -33.16 -26.15
N GLN A 310 -4.73 -33.06 -27.36
CA GLN A 310 -4.43 -33.95 -28.48
C GLN A 310 -2.96 -33.89 -28.94
N THR A 311 -2.30 -32.73 -28.78
CA THR A 311 -0.92 -32.51 -29.24
C THR A 311 0.13 -32.97 -28.22
N VAL A 312 -0.08 -32.71 -26.92
CA VAL A 312 0.93 -32.97 -25.87
C VAL A 312 0.52 -34.00 -24.82
N GLY A 313 -0.71 -34.51 -24.89
CA GLY A 313 -1.30 -35.38 -23.88
C GLY A 313 -1.91 -34.60 -22.71
N GLU A 314 -3.05 -35.09 -22.22
CA GLU A 314 -3.84 -34.41 -21.19
C GLU A 314 -3.08 -34.22 -19.87
N GLY A 315 -2.29 -35.21 -19.45
CA GLY A 315 -1.46 -35.11 -18.24
C GLY A 315 -0.42 -33.97 -18.30
N VAL A 316 0.14 -33.70 -19.49
CA VAL A 316 1.08 -32.59 -19.70
C VAL A 316 0.32 -31.26 -19.68
N LEU A 317 -0.83 -31.17 -20.35
CA LEU A 317 -1.70 -29.99 -20.31
C LEU A 317 -2.11 -29.64 -18.87
N ARG A 318 -2.61 -30.61 -18.09
CA ARG A 318 -2.97 -30.45 -16.68
C ARG A 318 -1.78 -29.97 -15.84
N SER A 319 -0.55 -30.43 -16.14
CA SER A 319 0.65 -29.94 -15.46
C SER A 319 0.96 -28.47 -15.77
N ARG A 320 0.86 -28.07 -17.04
CA ARG A 320 1.05 -26.66 -17.45
C ARG A 320 -0.01 -25.75 -16.83
N LEU A 321 -1.28 -26.18 -16.80
CA LEU A 321 -2.39 -25.46 -16.18
C LEU A 321 -2.16 -25.20 -14.67
N ARG A 322 -1.64 -26.18 -13.93
CA ARG A 322 -1.26 -26.00 -12.52
C ARG A 322 -0.18 -24.93 -12.34
N SER A 323 0.81 -24.85 -13.25
CA SER A 323 1.83 -23.78 -13.21
C SER A 323 1.23 -22.37 -13.41
N CYS A 324 0.13 -22.27 -14.14
CA CYS A 324 -0.66 -21.05 -14.34
C CYS A 324 -1.73 -20.81 -13.27
N MET A 325 -1.72 -21.58 -12.16
CA MET A 325 -2.74 -21.58 -11.11
C MET A 325 -4.17 -21.71 -11.67
N VAL A 326 -4.35 -22.62 -12.62
CA VAL A 326 -5.67 -23.08 -13.08
C VAL A 326 -5.94 -24.44 -12.42
N PRO A 327 -6.80 -24.51 -11.39
CA PRO A 327 -7.11 -25.76 -10.70
C PRO A 327 -8.00 -26.66 -11.57
N GLU A 328 -8.09 -27.93 -11.18
CA GLU A 328 -8.91 -28.97 -11.79
C GLU A 328 -10.33 -28.51 -12.13
N ALA A 329 -11.07 -28.01 -11.14
CA ALA A 329 -12.45 -27.52 -11.32
C ALA A 329 -12.57 -26.33 -12.30
N ALA A 330 -11.51 -25.51 -12.43
CA ALA A 330 -11.50 -24.43 -13.42
C ALA A 330 -11.21 -24.97 -14.83
N TYR A 331 -10.36 -25.99 -14.97
CA TYR A 331 -10.13 -26.65 -16.26
C TYR A 331 -11.40 -27.34 -16.78
N GLU A 332 -12.12 -28.08 -15.95
CA GLU A 332 -13.38 -28.72 -16.35
C GLU A 332 -14.45 -27.68 -16.74
N ALA A 333 -14.58 -26.59 -15.98
CA ALA A 333 -15.44 -25.47 -16.38
C ALA A 333 -15.02 -24.85 -17.73
N ALA A 334 -13.71 -24.74 -18.00
CA ALA A 334 -13.21 -24.26 -19.30
C ALA A 334 -13.46 -25.24 -20.45
N LEU A 335 -13.45 -26.56 -20.22
CA LEU A 335 -13.86 -27.55 -21.23
C LEU A 335 -15.37 -27.50 -21.56
N ALA A 336 -16.17 -26.94 -20.66
CA ALA A 336 -17.59 -26.64 -20.87
C ALA A 336 -17.85 -25.20 -21.38
N ASP A 337 -16.78 -24.41 -21.61
CA ASP A 337 -16.85 -22.96 -21.89
C ASP A 337 -17.63 -22.13 -20.84
N ASP A 338 -17.79 -22.66 -19.62
CA ASP A 338 -18.40 -21.96 -18.49
C ASP A 338 -17.42 -20.95 -17.88
N TYR A 339 -17.51 -19.71 -18.37
CA TYR A 339 -16.72 -18.60 -17.86
C TYR A 339 -16.97 -18.30 -16.38
N MET A 340 -18.21 -18.46 -15.90
CA MET A 340 -18.55 -18.08 -14.52
C MET A 340 -18.08 -19.14 -13.52
N GLY A 341 -18.22 -20.42 -13.86
CA GLY A 341 -17.62 -21.53 -13.11
C GLY A 341 -16.10 -21.47 -13.11
N PHE A 342 -15.46 -21.16 -14.26
CA PHE A 342 -14.02 -20.95 -14.34
C PHE A 342 -13.56 -19.82 -13.40
N LEU A 343 -14.21 -18.65 -13.47
CA LEU A 343 -13.88 -17.53 -12.59
C LEU A 343 -14.07 -17.88 -11.12
N ALA A 344 -15.15 -18.57 -10.75
CA ALA A 344 -15.42 -18.97 -9.37
C ALA A 344 -14.34 -19.94 -8.85
N ALA A 345 -14.09 -21.05 -9.56
CA ALA A 345 -13.10 -22.04 -9.18
C ALA A 345 -11.69 -21.47 -9.09
N ARG A 346 -11.27 -20.67 -10.08
CA ARG A 346 -9.94 -20.06 -10.10
C ARG A 346 -9.78 -18.93 -9.06
N SER A 347 -10.83 -18.15 -8.79
CA SER A 347 -10.79 -17.12 -7.73
C SER A 347 -10.64 -17.73 -6.34
N SER A 348 -11.30 -18.87 -6.07
CA SER A 348 -11.15 -19.60 -4.80
C SER A 348 -9.70 -20.09 -4.64
N HIS A 349 -9.13 -20.71 -5.67
CA HIS A 349 -7.75 -21.22 -5.62
C HIS A 349 -6.69 -20.11 -5.49
N LEU A 350 -6.86 -18.98 -6.19
CA LEU A 350 -6.02 -17.79 -6.02
C LEU A 350 -6.12 -17.23 -4.59
N GLN A 351 -7.32 -17.25 -3.99
CA GLN A 351 -7.53 -16.82 -2.61
C GLN A 351 -6.88 -17.76 -1.59
N GLU A 352 -6.96 -19.08 -1.80
CA GLU A 352 -6.32 -20.09 -0.93
C GLU A 352 -4.80 -19.88 -0.86
N GLU A 353 -4.13 -19.76 -2.01
CA GLU A 353 -2.69 -19.50 -2.04
C GLU A 353 -2.34 -18.13 -1.43
N ALA A 354 -3.14 -17.09 -1.71
CA ALA A 354 -2.98 -15.77 -1.13
C ALA A 354 -3.08 -15.78 0.42
N LEU A 355 -4.03 -16.53 0.97
CA LEU A 355 -4.21 -16.69 2.41
C LEU A 355 -3.06 -17.50 3.03
N ARG A 356 -2.63 -18.58 2.36
CA ARG A 356 -1.46 -19.39 2.78
C ARG A 356 -0.19 -18.56 2.87
N LEU A 357 0.11 -17.77 1.83
CA LEU A 357 1.26 -16.86 1.80
C LEU A 357 1.17 -15.76 2.87
N ALA A 358 -0.03 -15.29 3.20
CA ALA A 358 -0.28 -14.32 4.27
C ALA A 358 -0.36 -14.92 5.70
N GLY A 359 -0.25 -16.24 5.84
CA GLY A 359 -0.45 -16.96 7.11
C GLY A 359 -1.84 -16.74 7.71
N LEU A 360 -2.88 -16.91 6.89
CA LEU A 360 -4.32 -16.75 7.20
C LEU A 360 -5.17 -17.96 6.73
N ASP A 361 -4.48 -19.02 6.33
CA ASP A 361 -4.98 -20.35 6.00
C ASP A 361 -5.42 -21.14 7.24
N ASP A 362 -4.76 -20.93 8.37
CA ASP A 362 -5.12 -21.51 9.68
C ASP A 362 -6.52 -21.01 10.17
N PRO A 363 -7.48 -21.92 10.46
CA PRO A 363 -8.76 -21.57 11.05
C PRO A 363 -8.66 -20.79 12.39
N ASP A 364 -7.67 -21.10 13.24
CA ASP A 364 -7.53 -20.47 14.56
C ASP A 364 -7.05 -19.01 14.43
N ALA A 365 -6.26 -18.70 13.40
CA ALA A 365 -5.86 -17.32 13.08
C ALA A 365 -7.07 -16.44 12.70
N ARG A 366 -8.11 -17.03 12.08
CA ARG A 366 -9.36 -16.31 11.73
C ARG A 366 -10.18 -15.97 12.98
N LEU A 367 -10.22 -16.88 13.96
CA LEU A 367 -10.87 -16.64 15.24
C LEU A 367 -10.15 -15.53 16.03
N PHE A 368 -8.82 -15.56 16.08
CA PHE A 368 -8.02 -14.51 16.75
C PHE A 368 -8.34 -13.10 16.22
N LEU A 369 -8.34 -12.92 14.89
CA LEU A 369 -8.65 -11.63 14.27
C LEU A 369 -10.09 -11.16 14.53
N SER A 370 -11.08 -12.07 14.53
CA SER A 370 -12.46 -11.71 14.88
C SER A 370 -12.60 -11.27 16.35
N SER A 371 -11.86 -11.90 17.26
CA SER A 371 -11.86 -11.57 18.69
C SER A 371 -11.24 -10.19 18.98
N LEU A 372 -10.20 -9.80 18.23
CA LEU A 372 -9.50 -8.52 18.39
C LEU A 372 -10.40 -7.35 17.96
N VAL A 373 -11.12 -7.51 16.84
CA VAL A 373 -12.12 -6.52 16.37
C VAL A 373 -13.30 -6.40 17.34
N MET A 374 -13.70 -7.48 18.02
CA MET A 374 -14.72 -7.39 19.07
C MET A 374 -14.24 -6.70 20.35
N ARG A 375 -12.95 -6.80 20.72
CA ARG A 375 -12.40 -6.11 21.89
C ARG A 375 -12.40 -4.58 21.71
N PHE A 376 -12.06 -4.07 20.54
CA PHE A 376 -12.12 -2.63 20.26
C PHE A 376 -13.55 -2.05 20.12
N ARG A 377 -14.58 -2.90 19.93
CA ARG A 377 -15.98 -2.46 19.91
C ARG A 377 -16.68 -2.47 21.27
N ARG A 378 -16.03 -2.96 22.33
CA ARG A 378 -16.58 -2.97 23.69
C ARG A 378 -15.80 -2.01 24.59
N GLY A 379 -16.19 -0.74 24.56
CA GLY A 379 -15.82 0.24 25.58
C GLY A 379 -16.23 -0.22 26.99
N PRO A 380 -15.70 0.42 28.04
CA PRO A 380 -15.89 -0.04 29.42
C PRO A 380 -17.38 -0.15 29.77
N ARG A 381 -17.77 -1.30 30.31
CA ARG A 381 -19.15 -1.54 30.75
C ARG A 381 -19.45 -0.61 31.92
N CYS A 382 -20.34 0.36 31.72
CA CYS A 382 -20.92 1.11 32.83
C CYS A 382 -21.60 0.13 33.78
N CYS A 383 -21.21 0.15 35.06
CA CYS A 383 -21.90 -0.61 36.09
C CYS A 383 -23.34 -0.11 36.22
N ALA A 384 -24.30 -1.04 36.24
CA ALA A 384 -25.70 -0.71 36.46
C ALA A 384 -25.90 -0.27 37.92
N ILE A 385 -26.07 1.03 38.15
CA ILE A 385 -26.49 1.55 39.45
C ILE A 385 -27.99 1.31 39.60
N SER A 386 -28.37 0.48 40.58
CA SER A 386 -29.76 0.20 40.91
C SER A 386 -30.47 1.48 41.36
N ARG A 387 -31.63 1.79 40.75
CA ARG A 387 -32.49 2.89 41.24
C ARG A 387 -33.13 2.48 42.57
N ARG A 388 -32.66 3.06 43.68
CA ARG A 388 -33.48 3.15 44.90
C ARG A 388 -34.42 4.34 44.77
N THR A 389 -35.72 4.07 44.79
CA THR A 389 -36.76 5.08 44.99
C THR A 389 -36.74 5.56 46.44
N VAL A 390 -36.80 6.88 46.64
CA VAL A 390 -37.13 7.51 47.92
C VAL A 390 -38.20 8.55 47.64
N SER A 391 -39.29 8.53 48.40
CA SER A 391 -40.45 9.41 48.23
C SER A 391 -40.71 10.25 49.48
N ALA A 392 -40.81 11.56 49.31
CA ALA A 392 -41.51 12.54 50.13
C ALA A 392 -41.27 13.91 49.48
N ALA A 393 -42.12 14.93 49.52
CA ALA A 393 -43.52 15.19 49.84
C ALA A 393 -43.69 16.72 49.57
N PRO A 394 -44.91 17.30 49.45
CA PRO A 394 -45.11 18.43 48.54
C PRO A 394 -45.29 19.82 49.19
N SER A 395 -44.82 20.86 48.48
CA SER A 395 -45.35 22.24 48.43
C SER A 395 -44.62 23.01 47.31
N GLY A 396 -45.17 23.98 46.58
CA GLY A 396 -46.56 24.40 46.37
C GLY A 396 -46.62 25.75 45.62
N ARG A 397 -47.29 25.82 44.45
CA ARG A 397 -47.64 27.02 43.64
C ARG A 397 -46.45 27.94 43.24
N ASN A 398 -46.14 28.19 41.97
CA ASN A 398 -47.00 28.84 40.98
C ASN A 398 -46.43 28.70 39.54
N ASP A 399 -47.11 29.30 38.57
CA ASP A 399 -46.81 29.26 37.12
C ASP A 399 -45.37 29.60 36.70
N GLU A 400 -44.81 28.78 35.82
CA GLU A 400 -44.20 29.17 34.53
C GLU A 400 -43.87 27.91 33.71
N ARG A 401 -44.02 27.96 32.36
CA ARG A 401 -43.70 26.83 31.47
C ARG A 401 -42.27 26.98 30.92
N PRO A 402 -41.30 26.11 31.24
CA PRO A 402 -39.98 26.16 30.63
C PRO A 402 -40.00 25.53 29.22
N VAL A 403 -39.40 26.22 28.26
CA VAL A 403 -39.13 25.67 26.92
C VAL A 403 -37.99 24.65 27.01
N ILE A 404 -38.20 23.46 26.46
CA ILE A 404 -37.18 22.39 26.44
C ILE A 404 -36.09 22.75 25.42
N PHE A 405 -34.85 22.87 25.89
CA PHE A 405 -33.64 22.90 25.06
C PHE A 405 -32.71 21.76 25.47
N ASP A 406 -32.62 20.72 24.66
CA ASP A 406 -31.64 19.65 24.85
C ASP A 406 -30.22 20.14 24.54
N ARG A 407 -29.41 20.31 25.59
CA ARG A 407 -27.94 20.25 25.51
C ARG A 407 -27.39 19.49 26.72
N PRO A 408 -26.57 18.45 26.53
CA PRO A 408 -25.89 17.80 27.65
C PRO A 408 -24.82 18.74 28.21
N PHE A 409 -24.98 19.14 29.47
CA PHE A 409 -24.02 19.95 30.21
C PHE A 409 -23.14 19.03 31.08
N CYS A 410 -21.88 18.84 30.69
CA CYS A 410 -20.90 18.18 31.55
C CYS A 410 -20.09 19.24 32.31
N ALA A 411 -20.35 19.36 33.61
CA ALA A 411 -19.64 20.27 34.49
C ALA A 411 -18.39 19.62 35.10
N GLY A 412 -17.23 20.17 34.77
CA GLY A 412 -16.19 20.51 35.74
C GLY A 412 -15.39 19.40 36.44
N SER A 413 -14.14 19.25 35.99
CA SER A 413 -12.98 19.41 36.87
C SER A 413 -11.88 20.16 36.13
N ALA A 414 -11.47 21.33 36.65
CA ALA A 414 -10.28 22.06 36.20
C ALA A 414 -9.00 21.27 36.62
N ASP A 415 -7.77 21.51 36.15
CA ASP A 415 -7.10 22.74 35.68
C ASP A 415 -5.82 22.29 34.90
N GLN A 416 -5.20 22.95 33.91
CA GLN A 416 -5.31 24.28 33.26
C GLN A 416 -5.07 24.17 31.74
N GLY A 417 -5.32 25.26 30.99
CA GLY A 417 -4.83 25.41 29.59
C GLY A 417 -5.65 26.44 28.79
N LEU A 418 -5.05 27.59 28.45
CA LEU A 418 -5.74 28.67 27.73
C LEU A 418 -6.24 28.21 26.35
N CYS A 419 -7.51 28.49 26.05
CA CYS A 419 -8.04 28.42 24.69
C CYS A 419 -8.60 29.81 24.30
N VAL A 420 -7.88 30.53 23.44
CA VAL A 420 -8.30 31.83 22.91
C VAL A 420 -9.34 31.61 21.80
N SER A 421 -10.51 32.21 21.98
CA SER A 421 -11.64 32.10 21.04
C SER A 421 -11.48 33.06 19.86
N VAL A 422 -11.54 32.55 18.62
CA VAL A 422 -11.77 33.37 17.41
C VAL A 422 -13.03 32.92 16.68
N LEU A 423 -14.10 33.68 16.84
CA LEU A 423 -15.37 33.53 16.13
C LEU A 423 -15.27 34.17 14.73
N ALA A 424 -15.05 33.38 13.69
CA ALA A 424 -15.08 33.84 12.30
C ALA A 424 -16.50 33.74 11.70
N GLY A 425 -17.36 34.71 12.01
CA GLY A 425 -18.68 34.84 11.38
C GLY A 425 -18.58 35.32 9.94
N ARG A 426 -19.02 34.51 8.96
CA ARG A 426 -19.14 34.94 7.56
C ARG A 426 -20.27 35.97 7.40
N ARG A 427 -19.93 37.24 7.21
CA ARG A 427 -20.81 38.23 6.56
C ARG A 427 -20.34 38.48 5.13
N SER A 428 -21.23 38.31 4.16
CA SER A 428 -20.99 38.75 2.79
C SER A 428 -21.12 40.26 2.69
N LEU A 429 -20.10 40.94 2.15
CA LEU A 429 -20.21 42.30 1.67
C LEU A 429 -20.02 42.29 0.15
N ARG A 430 -21.09 42.60 -0.58
CA ARG A 430 -20.99 43.01 -1.98
C ARG A 430 -20.60 44.49 -1.99
N ALA A 431 -19.46 44.81 -2.58
CA ALA A 431 -19.15 46.16 -3.03
C ALA A 431 -18.86 46.06 -4.53
N GLY A 432 -19.78 46.55 -5.35
CA GLY A 432 -19.52 46.79 -6.77
C GLY A 432 -19.00 48.19 -6.94
N TRP A 433 -17.96 48.37 -7.76
CA TRP A 433 -17.56 49.66 -8.30
C TRP A 433 -17.43 49.51 -9.81
N SER A 434 -18.06 50.44 -10.52
CA SER A 434 -18.05 50.56 -11.96
C SER A 434 -17.29 51.83 -12.34
N THR A 435 -16.19 51.66 -13.07
CA THR A 435 -15.65 52.47 -14.20
C THR A 435 -14.18 52.12 -14.36
#